data_AF-A0A6L6GIH1-F1
#
_entry.id   AF-A0A6L6GIH1-F1
#
_cell.length_a   1.000
_cell.length_b   1.000
_cell.length_c   1.000
_cell.angle_alpha   90.00
_cell.angle_beta   90.00
_cell.angle_gamma   90.00
#
_symmetry.space_group_name_H-M   'P 1'
#
loop_
_entity.id
_entity.type
_entity.pdbx_description
1 polymer ?
#
loop_
_entity_poly.entity_id
_entity_poly.type
_entity_poly.pdbx_seq_one_letter_code
_entity_poly.pdbx_strand_id
1 'polypeptide(L)' 'MIPIIPRKSNSRKPNIEFDHYLYRLRHLVENAFARFNHFCGIATRFEKLARNYHSMLFLACLFIWCKAK' A
#
# COMPACT_ATOMS: atom_id res chain seq x y z
N MET A 1 9.13 8.17 -13.48
CA MET A 1 8.70 8.69 -12.17
C MET A 1 9.90 8.66 -11.23
N ILE A 2 10.18 9.76 -10.53
CA ILE A 2 11.28 9.83 -9.57
C ILE A 2 10.78 9.25 -8.23
N PRO A 3 11.47 8.28 -7.62
CA PRO A 3 11.05 7.72 -6.34
C PRO A 3 11.27 8.71 -5.20
N ILE A 4 10.20 9.04 -4.46
CA ILE A 4 10.23 9.93 -3.29
C ILE A 4 10.66 9.10 -2.08
N ILE A 5 11.96 8.93 -1.90
CA ILE A 5 12.55 8.14 -0.81
C ILE A 5 13.53 9.03 -0.03
N PRO A 6 13.43 9.10 1.30
CA PRO A 6 14.40 9.82 2.10
C PRO A 6 15.76 9.10 2.04
N ARG A 7 16.84 9.86 1.89
CA ARG A 7 18.19 9.31 2.07
C ARG A 7 18.41 8.97 3.55
N LYS A 8 19.37 8.08 3.83
CA LYS A 8 19.82 7.82 5.20
C LYS A 8 20.31 9.11 5.86
N SER A 9 20.11 9.20 7.18
CA SER A 9 20.50 10.36 8.01
C SER A 9 21.99 10.70 7.93
N ASN A 10 22.86 9.73 7.61
CA ASN A 10 24.31 9.93 7.46
C ASN A 10 24.75 10.32 6.03
N SER A 11 23.81 10.56 5.11
CA SER A 11 24.13 10.93 3.73
C SER A 11 24.62 12.37 3.65
N ARG A 12 25.78 12.59 3.02
CA ARG A 12 26.34 13.94 2.79
C ARG A 12 25.71 14.66 1.58
N LYS A 13 24.84 14.01 0.82
CA LYS A 13 24.22 14.57 -0.40
C LYS A 13 22.84 15.15 -0.08
N PRO A 14 22.53 16.39 -0.50
CA PRO A 14 21.20 16.97 -0.31
C PRO A 14 20.14 16.15 -1.08
N ASN A 15 18.93 16.09 -0.54
CA ASN A 15 17.78 15.41 -1.16
C ASN A 15 16.85 16.44 -1.80
N ILE A 16 17.32 17.08 -2.88
CA ILE A 16 16.70 18.26 -3.50
C ILE A 16 15.29 17.94 -4.05
N GLU A 17 15.09 16.72 -4.54
CA GLU A 17 13.84 16.28 -5.17
C GLU A 17 12.89 15.59 -4.17
N PHE A 18 13.19 15.60 -2.87
CA PHE A 18 12.38 14.90 -1.87
C PHE A 18 11.25 15.78 -1.33
N ASP A 19 10.03 15.34 -1.62
CA ASP A 19 8.83 15.89 -1.03
C ASP A 19 8.45 15.13 0.25
N HIS A 20 8.62 15.79 1.40
CA HIS A 20 8.28 15.23 2.70
C HIS A 20 6.76 15.01 2.87
N TYR A 21 5.92 15.85 2.27
CA TYR A 21 4.47 15.71 2.35
C TYR A 21 4.00 14.46 1.60
N LEU A 22 4.49 14.26 0.36
CA LEU A 22 4.17 13.06 -0.41
C LEU A 22 4.71 11.79 0.26
N TYR A 23 5.94 11.83 0.82
CA TYR A 23 6.46 10.70 1.59
C TYR A 23 5.59 10.39 2.81
N ARG A 24 5.08 11.43 3.49
CA ARG A 24 4.17 11.24 4.62
C ARG A 24 2.91 10.53 4.17
N LEU A 25 2.28 10.89 3.05
CA LEU A 25 1.05 10.24 2.56
C LEU A 25 1.20 8.73 2.29
N ARG A 26 2.43 8.23 2.07
CA ARG A 26 2.72 6.80 1.85
C ARG A 26 2.14 5.88 2.93
N HIS A 27 2.10 6.33 4.19
CA HIS A 27 1.55 5.53 5.29
C HIS A 27 0.07 5.16 5.08
N LEU A 28 -0.72 6.00 4.38
CA LEU A 28 -2.13 5.70 4.10
C LEU A 28 -2.28 4.49 3.18
N VAL A 29 -1.40 4.40 2.18
CA VAL A 29 -1.35 3.28 1.24
C VAL A 29 -0.84 2.02 1.95
N GLU A 30 0.24 2.12 2.72
CA GLU A 30 0.77 1.01 3.52
C GLU A 30 -0.28 0.45 4.50
N ASN A 31 -1.02 1.33 5.18
CA ASN A 31 -2.11 0.94 6.07
C ASN A 31 -3.27 0.23 5.34
N ALA A 32 -3.56 0.62 4.09
CA ALA A 32 -4.54 -0.08 3.28
C ALA A 32 -4.08 -1.51 2.93
N PHE A 33 -2.80 -1.67 2.54
CA PHE A 33 -2.23 -3.00 2.28
C PHE A 33 -2.12 -3.86 3.54
N ALA A 34 -1.80 -3.28 4.70
CA ALA A 34 -1.83 -3.99 5.98
C ALA A 34 -3.23 -4.57 6.25
N ARG A 35 -4.30 -3.82 5.93
CA ARG A 35 -5.68 -4.31 6.04
C ARG A 35 -5.99 -5.45 5.07
N PHE A 36 -5.48 -5.39 3.84
CA PHE A 36 -5.64 -6.50 2.89
C PHE A 36 -4.92 -7.77 3.35
N ASN A 37 -3.78 -7.63 4.03
CA ASN A 37 -3.03 -8.78 4.55
C ASN A 37 -3.75 -9.54 5.67
N HIS A 38 -4.75 -8.94 6.34
CA HIS A 38 -5.62 -9.68 7.26
C HIS A 38 -6.48 -10.75 6.57
N PHE A 39 -6.75 -10.58 5.28
CA PHE A 39 -7.44 -11.59 4.48
C PHE A 39 -6.41 -12.60 3.98
N CYS A 40 -6.17 -13.67 4.74
CA CYS A 40 -5.14 -14.68 4.43
C CYS A 40 -5.20 -15.20 2.98
N GLY A 41 -6.39 -15.36 2.40
CA GLY A 41 -6.55 -15.81 1.01
C GLY A 41 -6.03 -14.80 -0.02
N ILE A 42 -6.12 -13.50 0.28
CA ILE A 42 -5.57 -12.42 -0.56
C ILE A 42 -4.06 -12.30 -0.34
N ALA A 43 -3.62 -12.35 0.92
CA ALA A 43 -2.21 -12.21 1.31
C ALA A 43 -1.33 -13.31 0.69
N THR A 44 -1.80 -14.55 0.74
CA THR A 44 -1.11 -15.72 0.18
C THR A 44 -1.36 -15.90 -1.32
N ARG A 45 -2.21 -15.05 -1.92
CA ARG A 45 -2.64 -15.16 -3.32
C ARG A 45 -3.14 -16.59 -3.66
N PHE A 46 -4.08 -17.07 -2.86
CA PHE A 46 -4.60 -18.44 -2.98
C PHE A 46 -5.34 -18.70 -4.30
N GLU A 47 -5.98 -17.66 -4.84
CA GLU A 47 -6.72 -17.74 -6.10
C GLU A 47 -5.81 -18.01 -7.30
N LYS A 48 -6.06 -19.12 -8.01
CA LYS A 48 -5.29 -19.52 -9.20
C LYS A 48 -5.54 -18.61 -10.40
N LEU A 49 -6.78 -18.13 -10.55
CA LEU A 49 -7.21 -17.30 -11.68
C LEU A 49 -7.13 -15.82 -11.32
N ALA A 50 -6.52 -15.03 -12.21
CA ALA A 50 -6.41 -13.58 -12.03
C ALA A 50 -7.78 -12.89 -11.89
N ARG A 51 -8.82 -13.41 -12.57
CA ARG A 51 -10.20 -12.91 -12.45
C ARG A 51 -10.73 -13.08 -11.03
N ASN A 52 -10.56 -14.26 -10.44
CA ASN A 52 -11.08 -14.55 -9.11
C ASN A 52 -10.33 -13.75 -8.04
N TYR A 53 -9.02 -13.60 -8.20
CA TYR A 53 -8.21 -12.75 -7.33
C TYR A 53 -8.69 -11.29 -7.33
N HIS A 54 -8.98 -10.73 -8.52
CA HIS A 54 -9.56 -9.38 -8.62
C HIS A 54 -10.92 -9.30 -7.94
N SER A 55 -11.81 -10.28 -8.14
CA SER A 55 -13.11 -10.31 -7.46
C SER A 55 -12.95 -10.31 -5.92
N MET A 56 -12.01 -11.11 -5.39
CA MET A 56 -11.71 -11.11 -3.95
C MET A 56 -11.17 -9.77 -3.45
N LEU A 57 -10.30 -9.11 -4.21
CA LEU A 57 -9.83 -7.76 -3.87
C LEU A 57 -10.98 -6.75 -3.81
N PHE A 58 -11.89 -6.76 -4.79
CA PHE A 58 -13.06 -5.88 -4.76
C PHE A 58 -13.95 -6.13 -3.54
N LEU A 59 -14.17 -7.40 -3.18
CA LEU A 59 -14.90 -7.75 -1.97
C LEU A 59 -14.20 -7.23 -0.71
N ALA A 60 -12.89 -7.41 -0.59
CA ALA A 60 -12.13 -6.91 0.56
C ALA A 60 -12.18 -5.38 0.67
N CYS A 61 -12.06 -4.67 -0.46
CA CYS A 61 -12.26 -3.21 -0.50
C CYS A 61 -13.65 -2.81 0.01
N LEU A 62 -14.69 -3.52 -0.45
CA LEU A 62 -16.07 -3.25 -0.05
C LEU A 62 -16.29 -3.52 1.45
N PHE A 63 -15.72 -4.59 2.00
CA PHE A 63 -15.75 -4.86 3.44
C PHE A 63 -15.03 -3.78 4.27
N ILE A 64 -13.84 -3.35 3.84
CA ILE A 64 -13.10 -2.28 4.51
C ILE A 64 -13.91 -0.97 4.48
N TRP A 65 -14.54 -0.66 3.34
CA TRP A 65 -15.39 0.51 3.19
C TRP A 65 -16.62 0.47 4.11
N CYS A 66 -17.33 -0.66 4.16
CA CYS A 66 -18.50 -0.82 5.03
C CYS A 66 -18.15 -0.71 6.51
N LYS A 67 -16.93 -1.09 6.93
CA LYS A 67 -16.47 -0.93 8.31
C LYS A 67 -15.90 0.44 8.65
N ALA A 68 -15.55 1.24 7.64
CA ALA A 68 -15.05 2.59 7.84
C ALA A 68 -16.18 3.62 8.07
N LYS A 69 -17.44 3.18 7.91
CA LYS A 69 -18.65 3.94 8.15
C LYS A 69 -19.23 3.60 9.53
#